data_AF-A0A9D1QZ56-F1
#
_entry.id   AF-A0A9D1QZ56-F1
#
_cell.length_a   1.000
_cell.length_b   1.000
_cell.length_c   1.000
_cell.angle_alpha   90.00
_cell.angle_beta   90.00
_cell.angle_gamma   90.00
#
_symmetry.space_group_name_H-M   'P 1'
#
loop_
_entity.id
_entity.type
_entity.pdbx_description
1 polymer ?
#
loop_
_entity_poly.entity_id
_entity_poly.type
_entity_poly.pdbx_seq_one_letter_code
_entity_poly.pdbx_strand_id
1 'polypeptide(L)' 'MIPVSVHYVPVVLRSTKEICTTFGTSPERIRTWVKEGAPIAVETDKNGSAVRYRSELIRLYMWLETRNRQSPE' A
#
# COMPACT_ATOMS: atom_id res chain seq x y z
N MET A 1 -32.95 21.74 6.17
CA MET A 1 -32.21 20.49 5.90
C MET A 1 -30.74 20.83 6.02
N ILE A 2 -30.01 20.22 6.95
CA ILE A 2 -28.56 20.45 7.09
C ILE A 2 -27.87 19.47 6.13
N PRO A 3 -27.01 19.92 5.20
CA PRO A 3 -26.28 18.99 4.34
C PRO A 3 -25.30 18.18 5.18
N VAL A 4 -25.35 16.85 5.04
CA VAL A 4 -24.34 15.94 5.60
C VAL A 4 -23.17 15.86 4.63
N SER A 5 -21.97 16.21 5.08
CA SER A 5 -20.75 16.03 4.31
C SER A 5 -20.05 14.72 4.70
N VAL A 6 -19.64 13.95 3.69
CA VAL A 6 -18.77 12.79 3.87
C VAL A 6 -17.36 13.21 3.47
N HIS A 7 -16.42 13.09 4.39
CA HIS A 7 -15.02 13.41 4.16
C HIS A 7 -14.21 12.14 4.02
N TYR A 8 -13.35 12.12 3.02
CA TYR A 8 -12.27 11.15 2.97
C TYR A 8 -11.11 11.62 3.86
N VAL A 9 -10.70 10.77 4.79
CA VAL A 9 -9.52 11.00 5.64
C VAL A 9 -8.42 10.06 5.18
N PRO A 10 -7.29 10.56 4.64
CA PRO A 10 -6.18 9.73 4.18
C PRO A 10 -5.61 8.88 5.31
N VAL A 11 -5.32 7.61 5.02
CA VAL A 11 -4.71 6.69 5.98
C VAL A 11 -3.34 6.29 5.47
N VAL A 12 -2.31 6.73 6.18
CA VAL A 12 -0.93 6.36 5.87
C VAL A 12 -0.52 5.17 6.72
N LEU A 13 -0.29 4.03 6.06
CA LEU A 13 0.31 2.84 6.64
C LEU A 13 1.83 3.07 6.73
N ARG A 14 2.39 3.01 7.93
CA ARG A 14 3.75 3.50 8.25
C ARG A 14 4.81 2.40 8.34
N SER A 15 4.40 1.14 8.21
CA SER A 15 5.32 0.01 8.30
C SER A 15 4.87 -1.17 7.45
N THR A 16 5.80 -2.07 7.15
CA THR A 16 5.50 -3.37 6.55
C THR A 16 4.45 -4.14 7.34
N LYS A 17 4.51 -4.09 8.68
CA LYS A 17 3.54 -4.75 9.56
C LYS A 17 2.12 -4.20 9.35
N GLU A 18 1.98 -2.88 9.34
CA GLU A 18 0.68 -2.24 9.08
C GLU A 18 0.13 -2.64 7.71
N ILE A 19 0.95 -2.58 6.66
CA ILE A 19 0.55 -2.99 5.31
C ILE A 19 0.13 -4.47 5.29
N CYS A 20 0.93 -5.37 5.86
CA CYS A 20 0.61 -6.80 5.93
C CYS A 20 -0.71 -7.05 6.66
N THR A 21 -0.92 -6.43 7.82
CA THR A 21 -2.14 -6.60 8.61
C THR A 21 -3.37 -6.05 7.87
N THR A 22 -3.27 -4.86 7.27
CA THR A 22 -4.39 -4.22 6.56
C THR A 22 -4.81 -5.00 5.32
N PHE A 23 -3.85 -5.53 4.54
CA PHE A 23 -4.13 -6.21 3.28
C PHE A 23 -4.10 -7.74 3.36
N GLY A 24 -3.95 -8.32 4.56
CA GLY A 24 -3.85 -9.77 4.73
C GLY A 24 -2.72 -10.40 3.91
N THR A 25 -1.54 -9.77 3.91
CA THR A 25 -0.42 -10.14 3.03
C THR A 25 0.89 -10.39 3.78
N SER A 26 1.93 -10.78 3.03
CA SER A 26 3.27 -11.05 3.57
C SER A 26 4.32 -10.01 3.13
N PRO A 27 5.43 -9.86 3.88
CA PRO A 27 6.54 -8.99 3.48
C PRO A 27 7.12 -9.35 2.11
N GLU A 28 7.16 -10.63 1.76
CA GLU A 28 7.63 -11.14 0.46
C GLU A 28 6.75 -10.59 -0.66
N ARG A 29 5.43 -10.64 -0.47
CA ARG A 29 4.45 -10.15 -1.44
C ARG A 29 4.49 -8.63 -1.58
N ILE A 30 4.73 -7.90 -0.49
CA ILE A 30 5.00 -6.45 -0.53
C ILE A 30 6.24 -6.14 -1.38
N ARG A 31 7.34 -6.89 -1.23
CA ARG A 31 8.54 -6.71 -2.05
C ARG A 31 8.26 -6.95 -3.53
N THR A 32 7.42 -7.94 -3.85
CA THR A 32 6.96 -8.17 -5.23
C THR A 32 6.13 -7.00 -5.74
N TRP A 33 5.16 -6.50 -4.97
CA TRP A 33 4.34 -5.34 -5.36
C TRP A 33 5.17 -4.09 -5.63
N VAL A 34 6.19 -3.82 -4.81
CA VAL A 34 7.14 -2.71 -5.06
C VAL A 34 7.83 -2.87 -6.41
N LYS A 35 8.32 -4.06 -6.73
CA LYS A 35 8.96 -4.34 -8.04
C LYS A 35 7.98 -4.19 -9.21
N GLU A 36 6.70 -4.47 -8.98
CA GLU A 36 5.61 -4.30 -9.95
C GLU A 36 5.08 -2.85 -10.02
N GLY A 37 5.67 -1.91 -9.29
CA GLY A 37 5.32 -0.49 -9.36
C GLY A 37 4.14 -0.09 -8.47
N ALA A 38 3.84 -0.85 -7.41
CA ALA A 38 2.84 -0.44 -6.43
C ALA A 38 3.22 0.90 -5.75
N PRO A 39 2.23 1.71 -5.34
CA PRO A 39 2.46 3.01 -4.70
C PRO A 39 2.91 2.86 -3.24
N ILE A 40 4.05 2.20 -3.02
CA ILE A 40 4.66 1.93 -1.73
C ILE A 40 6.01 2.64 -1.71
N ALA A 41 6.16 3.63 -0.83
CA ALA A 41 7.43 4.28 -0.59
C ALA A 41 8.35 3.34 0.19
N VAL A 42 9.59 3.22 -0.27
CA VAL A 42 10.64 2.42 0.38
C VAL A 42 11.76 3.35 0.82
N GLU A 43 11.97 3.43 2.14
CA GLU A 43 13.15 4.08 2.71
C GLU A 43 14.27 3.02 2.77
N THR A 44 15.45 3.36 2.24
CA THR A 44 16.64 2.50 2.27
C THR A 44 17.72 3.08 3.18
N ASP A 45 18.55 2.22 3.78
CA ASP A 45 19.74 2.66 4.49
C ASP A 45 20.87 3.07 3.53
N LYS A 46 22.02 3.46 4.11
CA LYS A 46 23.23 3.86 3.37
C LYS A 46 23.80 2.74 2.49
N ASN A 47 23.45 1.49 2.78
CA ASN A 47 23.89 0.31 2.03
C ASN A 47 22.84 -0.12 0.98
N GLY A 48 21.77 0.66 0.80
CA GLY A 48 20.68 0.36 -0.14
C GLY A 48 19.69 -0.70 0.36
N SER A 49 19.79 -1.14 1.63
CA SER A 49 18.85 -2.12 2.19
C SER A 49 17.55 -1.44 2.62
N ALA A 50 16.42 -2.03 2.26
CA ALA A 50 15.10 -1.49 2.61
C ALA A 50 14.87 -1.56 4.13
N VAL A 51 14.68 -0.39 4.76
CA VAL A 51 14.46 -0.26 6.21
C VAL A 51 13.02 0.04 6.58
N ARG A 52 12.25 0.66 5.68
CA ARG A 52 10.84 0.98 5.95
C ARG A 52 10.00 1.02 4.68
N TYR A 53 8.78 0.50 4.78
CA TYR A 53 7.77 0.52 3.73
C TYR A 53 6.59 1.33 4.23
N ARG A 54 6.09 2.26 3.40
CA ARG A 54 4.95 3.12 3.73
C ARG A 54 4.05 3.27 2.52
N SER A 55 2.75 3.38 2.74
CA SER A 55 1.81 3.60 1.66
C SER A 55 0.56 4.32 2.14
N GLU A 56 -0.08 5.05 1.23
CA GLU A 56 -1.44 5.55 1.44
C GLU A 56 -2.42 4.44 1.07
N LEU A 57 -3.33 4.12 1.99
CA LEU A 57 -4.21 2.94 1.93
C LEU A 57 -5.03 2.89 0.64
N ILE A 58 -5.70 3.99 0.27
CA ILE A 58 -6.57 4.00 -0.92
C ILE A 58 -5.74 3.87 -2.19
N ARG A 59 -4.58 4.54 -2.28
CA ARG A 59 -3.71 4.40 -3.46
C ARG A 59 -3.26 2.95 -3.66
N LEU A 60 -2.84 2.27 -2.59
CA LEU A 60 -2.45 0.87 -2.68
C LEU A 60 -3.63 -0.04 -3.00
N TYR A 61 -4.79 0.21 -2.41
CA TYR A 61 -6.00 -0.55 -2.69
C TYR A 61 -6.42 -0.43 -4.16
N MET A 62 -6.46 0.79 -4.72
CA MET A 62 -6.79 1.03 -6.13
C MET A 62 -5.81 0.34 -7.10
N TRP A 63 -4.52 0.33 -6.75
CA TRP A 63 -3.52 -0.40 -7.53
C TRP A 63 -3.78 -1.91 -7.53
N LEU A 64 -4.13 -2.48 -6.37
CA LEU A 64 -4.49 -3.90 -6.24
C LEU A 64 -5.76 -4.25 -7.00
N GLU A 65 -6.80 -3.40 -6.95
CA GLU A 65 -8.03 -3.61 -7.73
C GLU A 65 -7.74 -3.66 -9.23
N THR A 66 -6.90 -2.74 -9.72
CA THR A 66 -6.51 -2.68 -11.13
C THR A 66 -5.74 -3.93 -11.54
N ARG A 67 -4.77 -4.35 -10.72
CA ARG A 67 -3.97 -5.56 -10.94
C ARG A 67 -4.84 -6.82 -10.97
N ASN A 68 -5.76 -6.98 -10.03
CA ASN A 68 -6.64 -8.16 -9.94
C ASN A 68 -7.63 -8.25 -11.11
N ARG A 69 -7.99 -7.13 -11.74
CA ARG A 69 -8.79 -7.14 -12.98
C ARG A 69 -7.99 -7.60 -14.20
N GLN A 70 -6.67 -7.40 -14.19
CA GLN A 70 -5.78 -7.75 -15.32
C GLN A 70 -5.24 -9.18 -15.21
N SER A 71 -5.17 -9.73 -14.01
CA SER A 71 -4.88 -11.15 -13.78
C SER A 71 -6.17 -11.84 -13.35
N PRO A 72 -7.02 -12.30 -14.31
CA PRO A 72 -7.99 -13.33 -13.97
C PRO A 72 -7.18 -14.55 -13.53
N GLU A 73 -7.44 -15.05 -12.32
CA GLU A 73 -6.92 -16.35 -11.90
C GLU A 73 -7.29 -17.45 -12.90
#